data_AF-A0A7X3IJA9-F1
#
_entry.id   AF-A0A7X3IJA9-F1
#
_cell.length_a   1.000
_cell.length_b   1.000
_cell.length_c   1.000
_cell.angle_alpha   90.00
_cell.angle_beta   90.00
_cell.angle_gamma   90.00
#
_symmetry.space_group_name_H-M   'P 1'
#
loop_
_entity.id
_entity.type
_entity.pdbx_description
1 polymer ?
#
loop_
_entity_poly.entity_id
_entity_poly.type
_entity_poly.pdbx_seq_one_letter_code
_entity_poly.pdbx_strand_id
1 'polypeptide(L)'
;MIGFMNLCPHCGAGSSFVPEEMECDKALVLWCQHCGNFINQTLTLETIRRWWLRFDEGEESIRPPISKESYDELHRIEERLNETDGSILERIELHLKDFTDYHYTERMNDDESQIKG
;
A
#
# COMPACT_ATOMS: atom_id res chain seq x y z
N MET A 1 12.28 -4.50 -6.97
CA MET A 1 13.58 -5.01 -6.47
C MET A 1 13.51 -4.81 -4.97
N ILE A 2 13.80 -5.81 -4.12
CA ILE A 2 13.75 -5.64 -2.65
C ILE A 2 14.89 -4.69 -2.27
N GLY A 3 14.62 -3.39 -2.37
CA GLY A 3 15.50 -2.34 -1.90
C GLY A 3 15.51 -2.41 -0.39
N PHE A 4 16.46 -3.17 0.15
CA PHE A 4 16.98 -3.15 1.51
C PHE A 4 16.45 -2.01 2.41
N MET A 5 15.23 -2.12 2.90
CA MET A 5 14.82 -1.34 4.06
C MET A 5 15.57 -1.93 5.24
N ASN A 6 16.71 -1.32 5.58
CA ASN A 6 17.56 -1.76 6.69
C ASN A 6 16.88 -1.58 8.05
N LEU A 7 15.81 -0.80 8.10
CA LEU A 7 15.03 -0.50 9.30
C LEU A 7 13.53 -0.62 9.02
N CYS A 8 12.75 -1.05 10.01
CA CYS A 8 11.29 -1.03 9.96
C CYS A 8 10.76 0.41 10.08
N PRO A 9 9.88 0.90 9.19
CA PRO A 9 9.31 2.24 9.27
C PRO A 9 8.38 2.41 10.48
N HIS A 10 7.85 1.32 11.06
CA HIS A 10 7.01 1.36 12.25
C HIS A 10 7.78 1.44 13.57
N CYS A 11 8.90 0.70 13.69
CA CYS A 11 9.61 0.58 14.98
C CYS A 11 11.10 0.97 14.94
N GLY A 12 11.65 1.29 13.77
CA GLY A 12 13.06 1.65 13.59
C GLY A 12 14.05 0.52 13.86
N ALA A 13 13.59 -0.71 14.14
CA ALA A 13 14.46 -1.86 14.38
C ALA A 13 15.06 -2.40 13.08
N GLY A 14 16.21 -3.08 13.19
CA GLY A 14 16.94 -3.69 12.09
C GLY A 14 16.10 -4.66 11.24
N SER A 15 16.50 -4.82 9.97
CA SER A 15 15.76 -5.57 8.96
C SER A 15 15.72 -7.08 9.20
N SER A 16 14.75 -7.52 10.00
CA SER A 16 14.28 -8.90 10.00
C SER A 16 12.82 -8.93 9.55
N PHE A 17 12.62 -9.28 8.28
CA PHE A 17 11.31 -9.32 7.64
C PHE A 17 10.98 -10.71 7.12
N VAL A 18 9.73 -11.13 7.28
CA VAL A 18 9.19 -12.36 6.69
C VAL A 18 8.25 -12.00 5.55
N PRO A 19 8.53 -12.40 4.31
CA PRO A 19 7.61 -12.20 3.20
C PRO A 19 6.41 -13.14 3.30
N GLU A 20 5.22 -12.61 3.05
CA GLU A 20 3.96 -13.37 3.02
C GLU A 20 3.02 -12.80 1.95
N GLU A 21 2.18 -13.65 1.35
CA GLU A 21 1.08 -13.22 0.48
C GLU A 21 -0.21 -13.23 1.29
N MET A 22 -0.89 -12.09 1.36
CA MET A 22 -2.15 -11.96 2.08
C MET A 22 -3.27 -12.72 1.37
N GLU A 23 -4.04 -13.53 2.11
CA GLU A 23 -5.08 -14.39 1.54
C GLU A 23 -6.19 -13.61 0.82
N CYS A 24 -6.57 -12.45 1.35
CA CYS A 24 -7.76 -11.70 0.94
C CYS A 24 -7.58 -10.81 -0.29
N ASP A 25 -6.39 -10.28 -0.51
CA ASP A 25 -6.09 -9.31 -1.58
C ASP A 25 -4.84 -9.64 -2.39
N LYS A 26 -4.22 -10.81 -2.12
CA LYS A 26 -3.03 -11.30 -2.84
C LYS A 26 -1.85 -10.33 -2.82
N ALA A 27 -1.88 -9.36 -1.91
CA ALA A 27 -0.79 -8.42 -1.73
C ALA A 27 0.41 -9.14 -1.11
N LEU A 28 1.59 -8.91 -1.68
CA LEU A 28 2.84 -9.34 -1.07
C LEU A 28 3.20 -8.36 0.03
N VAL A 29 3.44 -8.87 1.24
CA VAL A 29 3.78 -8.07 2.41
C VAL A 29 5.08 -8.55 3.06
N LEU A 30 5.71 -7.68 3.85
CA LEU A 30 6.87 -7.98 4.69
C LEU A 30 6.51 -7.76 6.15
N TRP A 31 6.40 -8.83 6.93
CA TRP A 31 6.17 -8.75 8.38
C TRP A 31 7.45 -8.46 9.15
N CYS A 32 7.44 -7.42 9.97
CA CYS A 32 8.52 -7.14 10.90
C CYS A 32 8.46 -8.11 12.08
N GLN A 33 9.53 -8.89 12.28
CA GLN A 33 9.61 -9.83 13.42
C GLN A 33 9.67 -9.14 14.79
N HIS A 34 9.99 -7.84 14.83
CA HIS A 34 10.13 -7.10 16.08
C HIS A 34 8.80 -6.55 16.60
N CYS A 35 8.00 -5.92 15.74
CA CYS A 35 6.75 -5.27 16.14
C CYS A 35 5.49 -5.97 15.63
N GLY A 36 5.64 -6.99 14.78
CA GLY A 36 4.49 -7.70 14.20
C GLY A 36 3.68 -6.88 13.20
N ASN A 37 4.11 -5.68 12.82
CA ASN A 37 3.50 -4.91 11.73
C ASN A 37 4.04 -5.37 10.38
N PHE A 38 3.24 -5.21 9.33
CA PHE A 38 3.64 -5.54 7.96
C PHE A 38 3.78 -4.30 7.09
N ILE A 39 4.53 -4.46 6.01
CA ILE A 39 4.73 -3.44 4.98
C ILE A 39 4.30 -4.04 3.65
N ASN A 40 3.42 -3.35 2.94
CA ASN A 40 3.02 -3.75 1.60
C ASN A 40 4.21 -3.63 0.64
N GLN A 41 4.55 -4.71 -0.05
CA GLN A 41 5.50 -4.73 -1.17
C GLN A 41 4.78 -4.56 -2.51
N THR A 42 3.55 -5.04 -2.58
CA THR A 42 2.64 -4.76 -3.67
C THR A 42 1.31 -4.22 -3.14
N LEU A 43 0.64 -3.40 -3.95
CA LEU A 43 -0.76 -3.05 -3.75
C LEU A 43 -1.52 -3.51 -4.98
N THR A 44 -2.52 -4.38 -4.80
CA THR A 44 -3.45 -4.71 -5.87
C THR A 44 -4.46 -3.59 -6.04
N LEU A 45 -5.15 -3.57 -7.18
CA LEU A 45 -6.24 -2.61 -7.37
C LEU A 45 -7.34 -2.80 -6.31
N GLU A 46 -7.62 -4.03 -5.89
CA GLU A 46 -8.57 -4.29 -4.79
C GLU A 46 -8.07 -3.72 -3.45
N THR A 47 -6.78 -3.82 -3.13
CA THR A 47 -6.20 -3.17 -1.94
C THR A 47 -6.43 -1.66 -1.97
N ILE A 48 -6.20 -1.02 -3.11
CA ILE A 48 -6.38 0.44 -3.29
C ILE A 48 -7.86 0.83 -3.20
N ARG A 49 -8.76 0.04 -3.80
CA ARG A 49 -10.21 0.22 -3.72
C ARG A 49 -10.69 0.21 -2.27
N ARG A 50 -10.30 -0.81 -1.50
CA ARG A 50 -10.64 -0.92 -0.08
C ARG A 50 -10.05 0.22 0.75
N TRP A 51 -8.85 0.69 0.40
CA TRP A 51 -8.23 1.83 1.06
C TRP A 51 -9.03 3.11 0.81
N TRP A 52 -9.46 3.37 -0.43
CA TRP A 52 -10.34 4.51 -0.73
C TRP A 52 -11.66 4.44 0.05
N LEU A 53 -12.27 3.26 0.18
CA LEU A 53 -13.49 3.08 0.98
C LEU A 53 -13.28 3.49 2.44
N ARG A 54 -12.25 2.95 3.11
CA ARG A 54 -11.93 3.30 4.50
C ARG A 54 -11.62 4.79 4.67
N PHE A 55 -10.92 5.39 3.70
CA PHE A 55 -10.62 6.83 3.73
C PHE A 55 -11.89 7.67 3.60
N ASP A 56 -12.81 7.31 2.70
CA ASP A 56 -14.08 8.01 2.51
C ASP A 56 -15.02 7.87 3.71
N GLU A 57 -15.00 6.72 4.38
CA GLU A 57 -15.77 6.43 5.59
C GLU A 57 -15.17 7.07 6.85
N GLY A 58 -13.97 7.63 6.75
CA GLY A 58 -13.25 8.25 7.88
C GLY A 58 -12.60 7.26 8.84
N GLU A 59 -12.52 5.97 8.46
CA GLU A 59 -11.82 4.93 9.21
C GLU A 59 -10.29 4.98 9.03
N GLU A 60 -9.84 5.68 7.99
CA GLU A 60 -8.42 5.84 7.63
C GLU A 60 -8.12 7.31 7.37
N SER A 61 -7.05 7.82 7.98
CA SER A 61 -6.62 9.22 7.85
C SER A 61 -5.65 9.43 6.69
N ILE A 62 -4.99 8.35 6.24
CA ILE A 62 -3.99 8.38 5.19
C ILE A 62 -4.64 8.12 3.83
N ARG A 63 -4.41 9.03 2.87
CA ARG A 63 -4.90 8.83 1.49
C ARG A 63 -4.13 7.71 0.78
N PRO A 64 -4.81 6.92 -0.09
CA PRO A 64 -4.13 5.99 -0.97
C PRO A 64 -3.09 6.67 -1.88
N PRO A 65 -2.05 5.95 -2.34
CA PRO A 65 -0.93 6.53 -3.08
C PRO A 65 -1.27 6.96 -4.51
N ILE A 66 -2.45 6.60 -5.02
CA ILE A 66 -2.95 7.04 -6.33
C ILE A 66 -4.35 7.64 -6.18
N SER A 67 -4.68 8.61 -7.05
CA SER A 67 -6.00 9.25 -7.07
C SER A 67 -7.11 8.26 -7.46
N LYS A 68 -8.38 8.59 -7.15
CA LYS A 68 -9.55 7.82 -7.60
C LYS A 68 -9.63 7.73 -9.13
N GLU A 69 -9.30 8.83 -9.82
CA GLU A 69 -9.29 8.87 -11.30
C GLU A 69 -8.26 7.89 -11.88
N SER A 70 -7.02 7.91 -11.38
CA SER A 70 -5.99 6.96 -11.82
C SER A 70 -6.34 5.52 -11.44
N TYR A 71 -6.96 5.31 -10.29
CA TYR A 71 -7.50 3.99 -9.91
C TYR A 71 -8.54 3.51 -10.93
N ASP A 72 -9.53 4.33 -11.29
CA ASP A 72 -10.58 3.97 -12.23
C ASP A 72 -10.01 3.65 -13.64
N GLU A 73 -9.00 4.40 -14.08
CA GLU A 73 -8.30 4.12 -15.32
C GLU A 73 -7.58 2.77 -15.30
N LEU A 74 -6.84 2.48 -14.22
CA LEU A 74 -6.15 1.21 -14.06
C LEU A 74 -7.13 0.03 -13.94
N HIS A 75 -8.25 0.22 -13.24
CA HIS A 75 -9.30 -0.78 -13.12
C HIS A 75 -9.90 -1.12 -14.48
N ARG A 76 -10.22 -0.11 -15.30
CA ARG A 76 -10.69 -0.34 -16.68
C ARG A 76 -9.66 -1.07 -17.54
N ILE A 77 -8.37 -0.83 -17.32
CA ILE A 77 -7.31 -1.56 -18.02
C ILE A 77 -7.31 -3.03 -17.59
N GLU A 78 -7.38 -3.30 -16.28
CA GLU A 78 -7.47 -4.67 -15.75
C GLU A 78 -8.70 -5.42 -16.27
N GLU A 79 -9.88 -4.78 -16.24
CA GLU A 79 -11.12 -5.36 -16.79
C GLU A 79 -10.95 -5.72 -18.26
N ARG A 80 -10.43 -4.79 -19.08
CA ARG A 80 -10.19 -5.04 -20.51
C ARG A 80 -9.19 -6.16 -20.76
N LEU A 81 -8.14 -6.28 -19.93
CA LEU A 81 -7.19 -7.39 -20.03
C LEU A 81 -7.88 -8.72 -19.75
N ASN A 82 -8.75 -8.77 -18.75
CA ASN A 82 -9.52 -9.98 -18.43
C ASN A 82 -10.60 -10.31 -19.47
N GLU A 83 -11.26 -9.31 -20.07
CA GLU A 83 -12.25 -9.52 -21.14
C GLU A 83 -11.62 -10.04 -22.43
N THR A 84 -10.39 -9.61 -22.71
CA THR A 84 -9.62 -10.02 -23.90
C THR A 84 -8.75 -11.25 -23.64
N ASP A 85 -8.80 -11.81 -22.42
CA ASP A 85 -8.03 -12.99 -22.06
C ASP A 85 -8.62 -14.22 -22.74
N GLY A 86 -8.00 -14.59 -23.87
CA GLY A 86 -8.29 -15.82 -24.59
C GLY A 86 -7.38 -16.99 -24.20
N SER A 87 -6.73 -16.94 -23.03
CA SER A 87 -5.58 -17.78 -22.68
C SER A 87 -5.82 -18.80 -21.54
N ILE A 88 -4.72 -19.38 -21.07
CA ILE A 88 -4.59 -20.40 -20.01
C ILE A 88 -4.68 -19.82 -18.59
N LEU A 89 -4.75 -18.50 -18.44
CA LEU A 89 -4.77 -17.83 -17.15
C LEU A 89 -6.21 -17.71 -16.66
N GLU A 90 -6.42 -17.93 -15.36
CA GLU A 90 -7.77 -17.81 -14.78
C GLU A 90 -8.20 -16.34 -14.62
N ARG A 91 -7.24 -15.44 -14.40
CA ARG A 91 -7.45 -14.01 -14.18
C ARG A 91 -6.14 -13.23 -14.28
N ILE A 92 -6.19 -12.02 -14.84
CA ILE A 92 -5.09 -11.05 -14.82
C ILE A 92 -5.33 -10.05 -13.69
N GLU A 93 -4.29 -9.76 -12.91
CA GLU A 93 -4.34 -8.79 -11.81
C GLU A 93 -3.16 -7.82 -11.91
N LEU A 94 -3.43 -6.53 -11.71
CA LEU A 94 -2.44 -5.46 -11.72
C LEU A 94 -1.98 -5.18 -10.29
N HIS A 95 -0.65 -5.27 -10.11
CA HIS A 95 0.03 -5.00 -8.85
C HIS A 95 0.93 -3.77 -9.01
N LEU A 96 0.66 -2.72 -8.24
CA LEU A 96 1.59 -1.62 -8.05
C LEU A 96 2.70 -2.06 -7.10
N LYS A 97 3.95 -1.73 -7.43
CA LYS A 97 5.14 -2.10 -6.65
C LYS A 97 6.13 -0.96 -6.60
N ASP A 98 7.16 -1.14 -5.79
CA ASP A 98 8.30 -0.21 -5.66
C ASP A 98 7.92 1.11 -5.00
N PHE A 99 7.17 1.02 -3.91
CA PHE A 99 6.89 2.15 -3.04
C PHE A 99 8.13 2.46 -2.18
N THR A 100 9.03 3.29 -2.69
CA THR A 100 10.08 3.89 -1.86
C THR A 100 9.47 5.01 -1.01
N ASP A 101 10.06 5.26 0.16
CA ASP A 101 9.76 6.44 0.98
C ASP A 101 8.34 6.53 1.56
N TYR A 102 7.78 5.40 2.02
CA TYR A 102 6.59 5.43 2.89
C TYR A 102 6.88 6.22 4.17
N HIS A 103 6.41 7.46 4.22
CA HIS A 103 6.33 8.23 5.46
C HIS A 103 4.96 7.98 6.09
N TYR A 104 4.87 6.95 6.96
CA TYR A 104 3.73 6.78 7.88
C TYR A 104 3.74 7.82 9.02
N THR A 105 4.38 8.96 8.83
CA THR A 105 4.24 10.07 9.75
C THR A 105 2.88 10.69 9.45
N GLU A 106 1.91 10.46 10.33
CA GLU A 106 0.91 11.49 10.58
C GLU A 106 1.68 12.80 10.62
N ARG A 107 1.34 13.77 9.77
CA ARG A 107 1.71 15.14 10.10
C ARG A 107 1.04 15.39 11.44
N MET A 108 1.77 15.14 12.54
CA MET A 108 1.46 15.76 13.81
C MET A 108 1.25 17.21 13.44
N ASN A 109 0.03 17.69 13.66
CA ASN A 109 -0.29 19.08 13.49
C ASN A 109 0.74 19.85 14.34
N ASP A 110 1.75 20.42 13.68
CA ASP A 110 2.53 21.51 14.24
C ASP A 110 1.60 22.73 14.25
N ASP A 111 0.63 22.71 15.17
CA ASP A 111 -0.12 23.88 15.55
C ASP A 111 0.41 24.39 16.88
N GLU A 112 0.87 25.65 16.81
CA GLU A 112 0.92 26.63 17.88
C GLU A 112 1.85 26.39 19.08
N SER A 113 3.12 26.77 18.93
CA SER A 113 3.76 27.64 19.94
C SER A 113 5.09 28.23 19.46
N GLN A 114 5.05 29.28 18.62
CA GLN A 114 6.02 30.39 18.69
C GLN A 114 5.33 31.71 18.34
N ILE A 115 4.34 32.08 19.17
CA ILE A 115 4.09 33.47 19.50
C ILE A 115 4.95 33.77 20.75
N LYS A 116 5.86 34.74 20.62
CA LYS A 116 6.74 35.40 21.62
C LYS A 116 8.19 34.90 21.72
N GLY A 117 9.06 35.77 21.23
CA GLY A 117 10.49 35.88 21.49
C GLY A 117 11.00 37.14 20.84
#